data_AF-A0A5C5CWJ1-F1
#
_entry.id   AF-A0A5C5CWJ1-F1
#
_cell.length_a   1.000
_cell.length_b   1.000
_cell.length_c   1.000
_cell.angle_alpha   90.00
_cell.angle_beta   90.00
_cell.angle_gamma   90.00
#
_symmetry.space_group_name_H-M   'P 1'
#
loop_
_entity.id
_entity.type
_entity.pdbx_description
1 polymer ?
#
loop_
_entity_poly.entity_id
_entity_poly.type
_entity_poly.pdbx_seq_one_letter_code
_entity_poly.pdbx_strand_id
1 'polypeptide(L)' 'MDDTSGFPDTEDGEELKTATRFETVTYIEQMLEQLGLMAKNTNHTLLVYMIEMALVEAREVLHNESEA' A
#
# COMPACT_ATOMS: atom_id res chain seq x y z
N MET A 1 -32.40 -14.81 26.25
CA MET A 1 -31.69 -15.21 25.02
C MET A 1 -30.60 -14.20 24.87
N ASP A 2 -29.41 -14.58 25.34
CA ASP A 2 -28.21 -13.76 25.41
C ASP A 2 -27.19 -14.49 24.52
N ASP A 3 -27.41 -14.41 23.21
CA ASP A 3 -26.61 -15.06 22.18
C ASP A 3 -25.73 -14.02 21.48
N THR A 4 -24.77 -13.49 22.23
CA THR A 4 -23.53 -12.96 21.64
C THR A 4 -22.37 -13.78 22.17
N SER A 5 -22.48 -15.10 22.03
CA SER A 5 -21.39 -16.03 22.20
C SER A 5 -20.30 -15.69 21.18
N GLY A 6 -19.21 -15.12 21.69
CA GLY A 6 -17.85 -15.28 21.17
C GLY A 6 -17.70 -15.02 19.68
N PHE A 7 -17.24 -13.81 19.33
CA PHE A 7 -16.20 -13.79 18.30
C PHE A 7 -15.12 -14.75 18.77
N PRO A 8 -14.71 -15.74 17.96
CA PRO A 8 -13.60 -16.58 18.35
C PRO A 8 -12.44 -15.64 18.61
N ASP A 9 -11.88 -15.71 19.81
CA ASP A 9 -10.54 -15.22 20.08
C ASP A 9 -9.66 -15.92 19.04
N THR A 10 -9.40 -15.24 17.92
CA THR A 10 -8.35 -15.64 17.01
C THR A 10 -7.07 -15.46 17.80
N GLU A 11 -6.67 -16.53 18.49
CA GLU A 11 -5.28 -16.80 18.82
C GLU A 11 -4.47 -16.82 17.52
N ASP A 12 -4.28 -15.67 16.88
CA ASP A 12 -3.26 -15.49 15.86
C ASP A 12 -2.03 -14.92 16.56
N GLY A 13 -1.41 -15.83 17.32
CA GLY A 13 -0.06 -15.68 17.88
C GLY A 13 1.01 -15.74 16.80
N GLU A 14 0.90 -14.93 15.76
CA GLU A 14 2.05 -14.51 14.98
C GLU A 14 2.37 -13.08 15.41
N GLU A 15 3.58 -12.85 15.93
CA GLU A 15 4.16 -11.51 15.92
C GLU A 15 4.12 -11.03 14.47
N LEU A 16 3.10 -10.25 14.10
CA LEU A 16 3.03 -9.58 12.82
C LEU A 16 4.23 -8.64 12.81
N LYS A 17 5.36 -9.10 12.25
CA LYS A 17 6.56 -8.30 12.08
C LYS A 17 6.11 -7.04 11.36
N THR A 18 6.15 -5.91 12.06
CA THR A 18 5.84 -4.63 11.46
C THR A 18 6.79 -4.44 10.29
N ALA A 19 6.23 -4.32 9.09
CA ALA A 19 7.01 -4.07 7.89
C ALA A 19 7.89 -2.84 8.12
N THR A 20 9.14 -2.93 7.68
CA THR A 20 10.04 -1.78 7.67
C THR A 20 9.44 -0.67 6.81
N ARG A 21 9.87 0.56 7.04
CA ARG A 21 9.47 1.70 6.20
C ARG A 21 9.78 1.41 4.71
N PHE A 22 10.96 0.88 4.44
CA PHE A 22 11.39 0.49 3.09
C PHE A 22 10.45 -0.54 2.44
N GLU A 23 10.10 -1.62 3.16
CA GLU A 23 9.16 -2.63 2.67
C GLU A 23 7.77 -2.04 2.43
N THR A 24 7.31 -1.16 3.32
CA THR A 24 6.00 -0.48 3.20
C THR A 24 5.97 0.42 1.97
N VAL A 25 6.99 1.25 1.75
CA VAL A 25 7.06 2.15 0.60
C VAL A 25 7.24 1.37 -0.70
N THR A 26 8.01 0.28 -0.70
CA THR A 26 8.15 -0.63 -1.84
C THR A 26 6.79 -1.23 -2.24
N TYR A 27 6.00 -1.66 -1.26
CA TYR A 27 4.65 -2.16 -1.51
C TYR A 27 3.73 -1.08 -2.10
N ILE A 28 3.81 0.15 -1.59
CA ILE A 28 3.03 1.29 -2.10
C ILE A 28 3.41 1.62 -3.54
N GLU A 29 4.69 1.61 -3.88
CA GLU A 29 5.20 1.85 -5.24
C GLU A 29 4.62 0.84 -6.23
N GLN A 30 4.69 -0.46 -5.90
CA GLN A 30 4.10 -1.53 -6.72
C GLN A 30 2.58 -1.38 -6.88
N MET A 31 1.87 -1.00 -5.81
CA MET A 31 0.42 -0.77 -5.86
C MET A 31 0.07 0.42 -6.78
N LEU A 32 0.84 1.50 -6.71
CA LEU A 32 0.66 2.68 -7.57
C LEU A 32 0.91 2.36 -9.04
N GLU A 33 1.88 1.49 -9.37
CA GLU A 33 2.07 1.01 -10.75
C GLU A 33 0.83 0.30 -11.28
N GLN A 34 0.26 -0.63 -10.50
CA GLN A 34 -0.96 -1.34 -10.88
C GLN A 34 -2.16 -0.41 -11.04
N LEU A 35 -2.36 0.51 -10.09
CA LEU A 35 -3.41 1.51 -10.17
C LEU A 35 -3.23 2.42 -11.40
N GLY A 36 -1.99 2.77 -11.76
CA GLY A 36 -1.68 3.55 -12.95
C GLY A 36 -2.07 2.83 -14.24
N LEU A 37 -1.79 1.52 -14.33
CA LEU A 37 -2.21 0.69 -15.46
C LEU A 37 -3.74 0.64 -15.59
N MET A 38 -4.46 0.52 -14.47
CA MET A 38 -5.92 0.53 -14.45
C MET A 38 -6.49 1.90 -14.82
N ALA A 39 -5.94 2.97 -14.27
CA ALA A 39 -6.41 4.34 -14.49
C ALA A 39 -6.21 4.81 -15.94
N LYS A 40 -5.16 4.35 -16.62
CA LYS A 40 -4.91 4.65 -18.05
C LYS A 40 -6.01 4.13 -18.97
N ASN A 41 -6.76 3.13 -18.54
CA ASN A 41 -7.93 2.62 -19.26
C ASN A 41 -9.23 3.38 -18.92
N THR A 42 -9.15 4.42 -18.10
CA THR A 42 -10.28 5.28 -17.75
C THR A 42 -10.17 6.64 -18.44
N ASN A 43 -11.32 7.28 -18.72
CA ASN A 43 -11.34 8.65 -19.26
C ASN A 43 -11.13 9.73 -18.18
N HIS A 44 -10.40 9.41 -17.10
CA HIS A 44 -10.17 10.31 -15.97
C HIS A 44 -8.69 10.74 -15.94
N THR A 45 -8.34 11.72 -16.76
CA THR A 45 -6.96 12.24 -16.89
C THR A 45 -6.38 12.71 -15.56
N LEU A 46 -7.20 13.35 -14.70
CA LEU A 46 -6.74 13.81 -13.39
C LEU A 46 -6.37 12.65 -12.46
N LEU A 47 -7.09 11.53 -12.53
CA LEU A 47 -6.78 10.34 -11.73
C LEU A 47 -5.43 9.73 -12.13
N VAL A 48 -5.20 9.60 -13.44
CA VAL A 48 -3.90 9.12 -13.97
C VAL A 48 -2.78 10.02 -13.50
N TYR A 49 -2.95 11.33 -13.62
CA TYR A 49 -1.95 12.31 -13.19
C TYR A 49 -1.63 12.19 -11.69
N MET A 50 -2.66 12.09 -10.83
CA MET A 50 -2.45 11.96 -9.39
C MET A 50 -1.68 10.68 -9.01
N ILE A 51 -1.99 9.57 -9.69
CA ILE A 51 -1.29 8.29 -9.45
C ILE A 51 0.16 8.38 -9.92
N GLU A 52 0.42 9.00 -11.07
CA GLU A 52 1.78 9.18 -11.59
C GLU A 52 2.61 10.10 -10.67
N MET A 53 2.03 11.17 -10.12
CA MET A 53 2.70 12.02 -9.14
C MET A 53 3.04 11.26 -7.85
N ALA A 54 2.09 10.51 -7.29
CA ALA A 54 2.33 9.70 -6.10
C ALA A 54 3.43 8.64 -6.33
N LEU A 55 3.50 8.08 -7.54
CA LEU A 55 4.52 7.11 -7.91
C LEU A 55 5.93 7.74 -7.95
N VAL A 56 6.04 8.98 -8.45
CA VAL A 56 7.30 9.74 -8.41
C VAL A 56 7.76 9.95 -6.98
N GLU A 57 6.88 10.41 -6.08
CA GLU A 57 7.21 10.64 -4.67
C GLU A 57 7.65 9.35 -3.96
N ALA A 58 6.95 8.23 -4.19
CA ALA A 58 7.32 6.94 -3.60
C ALA A 58 8.73 6.50 -4.03
N ARG A 59 9.07 6.69 -5.31
CA ARG A 59 10.40 6.36 -5.85
C ARG A 59 11.49 7.27 -5.29
N GLU A 60 11.23 8.55 -5.11
CA GLU A 60 12.17 9.47 -4.44
C GLU A 60 12.45 9.04 -3.00
N VAL A 61 11.42 8.61 -2.25
CA VAL A 61 11.63 8.10 -0.89
C VAL A 61 12.51 6.85 -0.88
N LEU A 62 12.25 5.88 -1.76
CA LEU A 62 13.04 4.66 -1.85
C LEU A 62 14.49 4.94 -2.28
N HIS A 63 14.68 5.87 -3.22
CA HIS A 63 16.01 6.28 -3.65
C HIS A 63 16.80 6.90 -2.49
N ASN A 64 16.21 7.83 -1.75
CA ASN A 64 16.85 8.46 -0.60
C ASN A 64 17.16 7.45 0.53
N GLU A 65 16.31 6.44 0.74
CA GLU A 65 16.58 5.37 1.70
C GLU A 65 17.70 4.42 1.23
N SER A 66 17.90 4.25 -0.07
CA SER A 66 18.99 3.42 -0.61
C SER A 66 20.37 4.09 -0.52
N GLU A 67 20.42 5.41 -0.36
CA GLU A 67 21.66 6.19 -0.23
C GLU A 67 22.05 6.51 1.23
N ALA A 68 21.18 6.19 2.19
CA ALA A 68 21.35 6.43 3.63
C ALA A 68 22.07 5.27 4.35
#